data_AF-A0A6S7HF67-F1
#
_entry.id   AF-A0A6S7HF67-F1
#
_cell.length_a   1.000
_cell.length_b   1.000
_cell.length_c   1.000
_cell.angle_alpha   90.00
_cell.angle_beta   90.00
_cell.angle_gamma   90.00
#
_symmetry.space_group_name_H-M   'P 1'
#
loop_
_entity.id
_entity.type
_entity.pdbx_description
1 polymer ?
#
loop_
_entity_poly.entity_id
_entity_poly.type
_entity_poly.pdbx_seq_one_letter_code
_entity_poly.pdbx_strand_id
1 'polypeptide(L)'
;MPRFNVATYVKEQKRLREKVVLENRQLKSLQDEISAAAKLKEEKRMELNRIRENHRRLDNKVRNLVKAIEDLNDIQNELVQPDSTDQSAAEVGIIDTALVKCSKDILVIAMSSSKKFNKSVLPIIYKKSLKTYEASEDNLIRSVAVYYSGGVTGKKKYCKIYKYSCYRLNKDKTKNERLAIDSCPLPRLVPYNRIMPYIKSISLGTINSVTDTLCYGLDECDKVTGCYRNLKEMLIKLAEFYLSGCTGHSITWFEEPYTFSVGGDGAPFGKDDTPCAWLISLLNIGRGVLSSNENYLLFGANCRESCIVVQRFIKMLLTDIRDIEKSVMTCSHNGQQVNVKFSFTELPNDMKIDDAKNTQATFGRGIENTWKPWMYSDRLKVVNEVEKLKAKLSKQPLSDATKKSKVTSFIAQKKSRQEFEPPLGNIIDKAHVEPLHLKNNACALAHRYLLLEVFEISNLPDSIKLFSQVPSNSPIARYKCEMETKCGLSRLAKRIVRWFNKMKAASKALDYRFTGKDSRGFLHNFMYLIAAVEPFQKHGSRQEFTLHVLSYLCLMLHKCVTLFDLVDLQHACKVYFHVQLFVFCSSSHCLDFRSCCPSSCKGDESQVWYGARLELHGRS
;
A
#
# COMPACT_ATOMS: atom_id res chain seq x y z
N MET A 1 96.01 -123.17 -80.20
CA MET A 1 95.30 -122.93 -78.92
C MET A 1 96.31 -122.85 -77.79
N PRO A 2 96.49 -121.71 -77.10
CA PRO A 2 97.24 -121.69 -75.84
C PRO A 2 96.35 -122.15 -74.68
N ARG A 3 96.90 -122.98 -73.78
CA ARG A 3 96.22 -123.57 -72.61
C ARG A 3 95.87 -122.48 -71.58
N PHE A 4 94.64 -122.51 -71.08
CA PHE A 4 94.14 -121.62 -70.02
C PHE A 4 94.83 -121.90 -68.67
N ASN A 5 95.39 -120.87 -68.03
CA ASN A 5 96.12 -120.99 -66.76
C ASN A 5 95.19 -120.73 -65.56
N VAL A 6 94.71 -121.82 -64.95
CA VAL A 6 93.77 -121.80 -63.82
C VAL A 6 94.32 -121.07 -62.59
N ALA A 7 95.65 -121.09 -62.37
CA ALA A 7 96.26 -120.44 -61.22
C ALA A 7 96.13 -118.90 -61.31
N THR A 8 96.20 -118.34 -62.52
CA THR A 8 96.03 -116.91 -62.76
C THR A 8 94.58 -116.48 -62.48
N TYR A 9 93.62 -117.27 -62.93
CA TYR A 9 92.19 -117.00 -62.72
C TYR A 9 91.78 -116.97 -61.25
N VAL A 10 92.25 -117.93 -60.43
CA VAL A 10 91.91 -117.98 -59.00
C VAL A 10 92.49 -116.78 -58.22
N LYS A 11 93.70 -116.35 -58.57
CA LYS A 11 94.36 -115.20 -57.95
C LYS A 11 93.62 -113.89 -58.26
N GLU A 12 93.12 -113.78 -59.49
CA GLU A 12 92.34 -112.64 -59.96
C GLU A 12 90.95 -112.58 -59.30
N GLN A 13 90.28 -113.72 -59.14
CA GLN A 13 89.01 -113.82 -58.41
C GLN A 13 89.14 -113.47 -56.91
N LYS A 14 90.25 -113.84 -56.27
CA LYS A 14 90.52 -113.43 -54.88
C LYS A 14 90.69 -111.90 -54.77
N ARG A 15 91.45 -111.29 -55.69
CA ARG A 15 91.65 -109.84 -55.75
C ARG A 15 90.32 -109.09 -55.98
N LEU A 16 89.46 -109.62 -56.83
CA LEU A 16 88.12 -109.09 -57.06
C LEU A 16 87.24 -109.16 -55.80
N ARG A 17 87.25 -110.28 -55.07
CA ARG A 17 86.49 -110.41 -53.82
C ARG A 17 86.97 -109.44 -52.73
N GLU A 18 88.27 -109.26 -52.58
CA GLU A 18 88.84 -108.30 -51.63
C GLU A 18 88.45 -106.85 -51.99
N LYS A 19 88.43 -106.52 -53.28
CA LYS A 19 87.97 -105.22 -53.78
C LYS A 19 86.49 -104.98 -53.46
N VAL A 20 85.62 -105.96 -53.68
CA VAL A 20 84.18 -105.87 -53.37
C VAL A 20 83.93 -105.68 -51.86
N VAL A 21 84.69 -106.35 -51.00
CA VAL A 21 84.56 -106.17 -49.54
C VAL A 21 84.95 -104.75 -49.11
N LEU A 22 85.99 -104.18 -49.73
CA LEU A 22 86.42 -102.81 -49.44
C LEU A 22 85.39 -101.77 -49.92
N GLU A 23 84.88 -101.93 -51.14
CA GLU A 23 83.82 -101.06 -51.70
C GLU A 23 82.52 -101.13 -50.88
N ASN A 24 82.14 -102.31 -50.40
CA ASN A 24 80.95 -102.46 -49.54
C ASN A 24 81.12 -101.79 -48.16
N ARG A 25 82.35 -101.74 -47.61
CA ARG A 25 82.61 -100.98 -46.37
C ARG A 25 82.48 -99.48 -46.61
N GLN A 26 82.97 -98.97 -47.74
CA GLN A 26 82.82 -97.56 -48.12
C GLN A 26 81.35 -97.20 -48.36
N LEU A 27 80.60 -98.05 -49.05
CA LEU A 27 79.15 -97.89 -49.25
C LEU A 27 78.38 -97.81 -47.93
N LYS A 28 78.72 -98.66 -46.96
CA LYS A 28 78.07 -98.64 -45.65
C LYS A 28 78.38 -97.35 -44.87
N SER A 29 79.63 -96.88 -44.90
CA SER A 29 80.02 -95.60 -44.31
C SER A 29 79.24 -94.43 -44.91
N LEU A 30 79.08 -94.39 -46.24
CA LEU A 30 78.32 -93.35 -46.93
C LEU A 30 76.82 -93.42 -46.61
N GLN A 31 76.25 -94.62 -46.45
CA GLN A 31 74.86 -94.78 -46.03
C GLN A 31 74.61 -94.26 -44.62
N ASP A 32 75.55 -94.48 -43.70
CA ASP A 32 75.44 -93.96 -42.33
C ASP A 32 75.52 -92.42 -42.31
N GLU A 33 76.39 -91.81 -43.12
CA GLU A 33 76.49 -90.36 -43.29
C GLU A 33 75.21 -89.73 -43.87
N ILE A 34 74.62 -90.35 -44.89
CA ILE A 34 73.35 -89.89 -45.50
C ILE A 34 72.22 -89.95 -44.47
N SER A 35 72.16 -91.01 -43.67
CA SER A 35 71.14 -91.16 -42.63
C SER A 35 71.27 -90.10 -41.52
N ALA A 36 72.50 -89.76 -41.14
CA ALA A 36 72.77 -88.66 -40.20
C ALA A 36 72.38 -87.29 -40.77
N ALA A 37 72.72 -87.02 -42.03
CA ALA A 37 72.35 -85.77 -42.71
C ALA A 37 70.82 -85.61 -42.85
N ALA A 38 70.10 -86.71 -43.08
CA ALA A 38 68.63 -86.71 -43.14
C ALA A 38 67.99 -86.33 -41.80
N LYS A 39 68.51 -86.84 -40.68
CA LYS A 39 68.05 -86.44 -39.33
C LYS A 39 68.29 -84.95 -39.06
N LEU A 40 69.47 -84.44 -39.37
CA LEU A 40 69.80 -83.02 -39.15
C LEU A 40 68.91 -82.08 -39.98
N LYS A 41 68.56 -82.49 -41.20
CA LYS A 41 67.65 -81.73 -42.07
C LYS A 41 66.24 -81.63 -41.47
N GLU A 42 65.74 -82.70 -40.87
CA GLU A 42 64.42 -82.72 -40.25
C GLU A 42 64.37 -81.87 -38.96
N GLU A 43 65.44 -81.92 -38.14
CA GLU A 43 65.57 -81.06 -36.96
C GLU A 43 65.55 -79.57 -37.33
N LYS A 44 66.33 -79.16 -38.35
CA LYS A 44 66.31 -77.77 -38.83
C LYS A 44 64.95 -77.36 -39.41
N ARG A 45 64.21 -78.29 -40.03
CA ARG A 45 62.85 -78.03 -40.54
C ARG A 45 61.88 -77.73 -39.40
N MET A 46 61.94 -78.51 -38.32
CA MET A 46 61.12 -78.30 -37.13
C MET A 46 61.43 -76.96 -36.44
N GLU A 47 62.69 -76.58 -36.36
CA GLU A 47 63.10 -75.29 -35.78
C GLU A 47 62.63 -74.10 -36.60
N LEU A 48 62.72 -74.17 -37.94
CA LEU A 48 62.20 -73.14 -38.83
C LEU A 48 60.68 -72.94 -38.67
N ASN A 49 59.93 -74.03 -38.47
CA ASN A 49 58.49 -73.96 -38.23
C ASN A 49 58.16 -73.27 -36.90
N ARG A 50 58.93 -73.52 -35.84
CA ARG A 50 58.77 -72.81 -34.55
C ARG A 50 59.01 -71.31 -34.69
N ILE A 51 60.01 -70.90 -35.45
CA ILE A 51 60.32 -69.48 -35.70
C ILE A 51 59.16 -68.80 -36.45
N ARG A 52 58.60 -69.45 -37.48
CA ARG A 52 57.46 -68.91 -38.24
C ARG A 52 56.21 -68.72 -37.37
N GLU A 53 55.93 -69.67 -36.49
CA GLU A 53 54.79 -69.58 -35.55
C GLU A 53 54.94 -68.37 -34.61
N ASN A 54 56.15 -68.15 -34.09
CA ASN A 54 56.45 -67.01 -33.22
C ASN A 54 56.33 -65.66 -33.97
N HIS A 55 56.81 -65.58 -35.21
CA HIS A 55 56.64 -64.38 -36.02
C HIS A 55 55.17 -64.03 -36.23
N ARG A 56 54.33 -65.04 -36.51
CA ARG A 56 52.89 -64.87 -36.69
C ARG A 56 52.18 -64.34 -35.44
N ARG A 57 52.61 -64.80 -34.25
CA ARG A 57 52.12 -64.28 -32.96
C ARG A 57 52.52 -62.82 -32.74
N LEU A 58 53.74 -62.44 -33.13
CA LEU A 58 54.20 -61.07 -33.03
C LEU A 58 53.41 -60.13 -33.96
N ASP A 59 53.19 -60.54 -35.22
CA ASP A 59 52.42 -59.76 -36.19
C ASP A 59 50.99 -59.49 -35.71
N ASN A 60 50.36 -60.47 -35.06
CA ASN A 60 49.03 -60.28 -34.44
C ASN A 60 49.05 -59.26 -33.30
N LYS A 61 50.09 -59.25 -32.47
CA LYS A 61 50.23 -58.25 -31.40
C LYS A 61 50.42 -56.85 -31.97
N VAL A 62 51.24 -56.70 -33.02
CA VAL A 62 51.45 -55.42 -33.70
C VAL A 62 50.14 -54.90 -34.30
N ARG A 63 49.38 -55.74 -35.01
CA ARG A 63 48.07 -55.36 -35.56
C ARG A 63 47.09 -54.86 -34.49
N ASN A 64 47.02 -55.55 -33.35
CA ASN A 64 46.14 -55.14 -32.26
C ASN A 64 46.56 -53.79 -31.63
N LEU A 65 47.87 -53.54 -31.53
CA LEU A 65 48.39 -52.26 -31.03
C LEU A 65 48.13 -51.12 -32.01
N VAL A 66 48.29 -51.34 -33.31
CA VAL A 66 47.97 -50.35 -34.34
C VAL A 66 46.50 -49.96 -34.26
N LYS A 67 45.60 -50.95 -34.15
CA LYS A 67 44.16 -50.69 -34.02
C LYS A 67 43.81 -49.88 -32.76
N ALA A 68 44.45 -50.19 -31.62
CA ALA A 68 44.24 -49.43 -30.40
C ALA A 68 44.74 -47.97 -30.50
N ILE A 69 45.79 -47.72 -31.28
CA ILE A 69 46.28 -46.37 -31.56
C ILE A 69 45.31 -45.61 -32.48
N GLU A 70 44.75 -46.28 -33.48
CA GLU A 70 43.71 -45.71 -34.36
C GLU A 70 42.46 -45.33 -33.56
N ASP A 71 41.95 -46.22 -32.70
CA ASP A 71 40.80 -45.96 -31.84
C ASP A 71 41.04 -44.76 -30.90
N LEU A 72 42.26 -44.60 -30.37
CA LEU A 72 42.63 -43.44 -29.53
C LEU A 72 42.71 -42.14 -30.33
N ASN A 73 43.20 -42.19 -31.57
CA ASN A 73 43.24 -41.02 -32.45
C ASN A 73 41.84 -40.57 -32.85
N ASP A 74 40.91 -41.50 -33.08
CA ASP A 74 39.51 -41.18 -33.39
C ASP A 74 38.81 -40.48 -32.21
N ILE A 75 39.03 -40.96 -30.98
CA ILE A 75 38.53 -40.27 -29.77
C ILE A 75 39.13 -38.86 -29.62
N GLN A 76 40.42 -38.71 -29.94
CA GLN A 76 41.09 -37.40 -29.89
C GLN A 76 40.55 -36.44 -30.97
N ASN A 77 40.19 -36.96 -32.14
CA ASN A 77 39.56 -36.20 -33.21
C ASN A 77 38.10 -35.83 -32.89
N GLU A 78 37.36 -36.68 -32.17
CA GLU A 78 36.01 -36.35 -31.67
C GLU A 78 36.03 -35.27 -30.56
N LEU A 79 37.09 -35.20 -29.76
CA LEU A 79 37.25 -34.20 -28.71
C LEU A 79 37.73 -32.82 -29.22
N VAL A 80 38.26 -32.73 -30.45
CA VAL A 80 38.74 -31.48 -31.05
C VAL A 80 37.89 -31.10 -32.26
N GLN A 81 36.69 -30.58 -31.97
CA GLN A 81 35.99 -29.67 -32.88
C GLN A 81 35.22 -28.61 -32.07
N PRO A 82 35.74 -27.37 -31.98
CA PRO A 82 34.87 -26.22 -31.97
C PRO A 82 35.18 -25.40 -33.22
N ASP A 83 34.52 -25.73 -34.33
CA ASP A 83 34.47 -24.87 -35.52
C ASP A 83 33.47 -23.72 -35.36
N SER A 84 33.08 -23.39 -34.12
CA SER A 84 32.37 -22.17 -33.79
C SER A 84 33.27 -21.27 -32.95
N THR A 85 33.62 -20.10 -33.49
CA THR A 85 34.17 -18.94 -32.77
C THR A 85 33.26 -18.42 -31.64
N ASP A 86 32.18 -19.12 -31.31
CA ASP A 86 31.20 -18.77 -30.30
C ASP A 86 31.57 -19.39 -28.94
N GLN A 87 32.42 -18.68 -28.20
CA GLN A 87 32.78 -19.03 -26.82
C GLN A 87 31.62 -18.81 -25.82
N SER A 88 30.45 -18.33 -26.27
CA SER A 88 29.35 -17.96 -25.38
C SER A 88 28.85 -19.12 -24.52
N ALA A 89 28.83 -20.35 -25.04
CA ALA A 89 28.38 -21.51 -24.29
C ALA A 89 29.30 -21.83 -23.09
N ALA A 90 30.62 -21.70 -23.28
CA ALA A 90 31.60 -21.91 -22.23
C ALA A 90 31.54 -20.77 -21.18
N GLU A 91 31.43 -19.53 -21.64
CA GLU A 91 31.31 -18.36 -20.75
C GLU A 91 30.02 -18.38 -19.91
N VAL A 92 28.89 -18.78 -20.52
CA VAL A 92 27.60 -18.97 -19.82
C VAL A 92 27.71 -20.12 -18.81
N GLY A 93 28.33 -21.24 -19.19
CA GLY A 93 28.53 -22.38 -18.30
C GLY A 93 29.32 -22.05 -17.03
N ILE A 94 30.32 -21.16 -17.11
CA ILE A 94 31.07 -20.66 -15.95
C ILE A 94 30.14 -19.86 -15.02
N ILE A 95 29.31 -18.98 -15.57
CA ILE A 95 28.36 -18.17 -14.80
C ILE A 95 27.34 -19.08 -14.12
N ASP A 96 26.76 -20.04 -14.83
CA ASP A 96 25.77 -20.98 -14.29
C ASP A 96 26.36 -21.84 -13.16
N THR A 97 27.60 -22.32 -13.35
CA THR A 97 28.31 -23.06 -12.31
C THR A 97 28.51 -22.19 -11.06
N ALA A 98 28.89 -20.91 -11.22
CA ALA A 98 29.02 -19.99 -10.10
C ALA A 98 27.68 -19.74 -9.39
N LEU A 99 26.58 -19.58 -10.15
CA LEU A 99 25.24 -19.38 -9.59
C LEU A 99 24.75 -20.59 -8.76
N VAL A 100 25.15 -21.81 -9.13
CA VAL A 100 24.76 -23.05 -8.44
C VAL A 100 25.69 -23.39 -7.27
N LYS A 101 27.00 -23.17 -7.42
CA LYS A 101 28.01 -23.64 -6.46
C LYS A 101 28.39 -22.60 -5.40
N CYS A 102 28.26 -21.31 -5.70
CA CYS A 102 28.57 -20.26 -4.73
C CYS A 102 27.35 -19.92 -3.88
N SER A 103 27.58 -19.56 -2.61
CA SER A 103 26.51 -19.03 -1.76
C SER A 103 26.05 -17.65 -2.26
N LYS A 104 24.80 -17.30 -1.95
CA LYS A 104 24.23 -15.99 -2.28
C LYS A 104 25.09 -14.83 -1.78
N ASP A 105 25.64 -14.94 -0.56
CA ASP A 105 26.43 -13.87 0.05
C ASP A 105 27.75 -13.65 -0.70
N ILE A 106 28.43 -14.72 -1.10
CA ILE A 106 29.67 -14.64 -1.89
C ILE A 106 29.38 -14.04 -3.27
N LEU A 107 28.28 -14.43 -3.91
CA LEU A 107 27.86 -13.86 -5.20
C LEU A 107 27.57 -12.36 -5.10
N VAL A 108 26.87 -11.93 -4.04
CA VAL A 108 26.59 -10.51 -3.80
C VAL A 108 27.88 -9.72 -3.59
N ILE A 109 28.83 -10.23 -2.78
CA ILE A 109 30.13 -9.57 -2.57
C ILE A 109 30.90 -9.45 -3.89
N ALA A 110 31.04 -10.56 -4.63
CA ALA A 110 31.79 -10.60 -5.87
C ALA A 110 31.20 -9.64 -6.94
N MET A 111 29.88 -9.66 -7.12
CA MET A 111 29.21 -8.81 -8.11
C MET A 111 29.19 -7.34 -7.69
N SER A 112 28.94 -7.04 -6.42
CA SER A 112 28.92 -5.65 -5.91
C SER A 112 30.30 -5.00 -5.89
N SER A 113 31.38 -5.76 -5.74
CA SER A 113 32.74 -5.23 -5.88
C SER A 113 33.18 -5.01 -7.33
N SER A 114 32.48 -5.60 -8.31
CA SER A 114 32.84 -5.50 -9.72
C SER A 114 32.37 -4.19 -10.37
N LYS A 115 33.32 -3.30 -10.68
CA LYS A 115 33.05 -2.05 -11.42
C LYS A 115 32.44 -2.31 -12.81
N LYS A 116 32.91 -3.35 -13.51
CA LYS A 116 32.40 -3.73 -14.84
C LYS A 116 30.94 -4.17 -14.75
N PHE A 117 30.61 -4.99 -13.75
CA PHE A 117 29.24 -5.41 -13.51
C PHE A 117 28.33 -4.21 -13.19
N ASN A 118 28.68 -3.41 -12.18
CA ASN A 118 27.83 -2.30 -11.72
C ASN A 118 27.65 -1.18 -12.74
N LYS A 119 28.69 -0.82 -13.50
CA LYS A 119 28.61 0.32 -14.44
C LYS A 119 28.15 -0.07 -15.85
N SER A 120 28.33 -1.32 -16.25
CA SER A 120 28.09 -1.75 -17.64
C SER A 120 27.03 -2.83 -17.76
N VAL A 121 27.12 -3.90 -16.96
CA VAL A 121 26.22 -5.07 -17.10
C VAL A 121 24.87 -4.82 -16.42
N LEU A 122 24.87 -4.46 -15.14
CA LEU A 122 23.67 -4.25 -14.35
C LEU A 122 22.71 -3.20 -14.97
N PRO A 123 23.17 -2.04 -15.47
CA PRO A 123 22.30 -1.07 -16.12
C PRO A 123 21.65 -1.60 -17.39
N ILE A 124 22.29 -2.50 -18.14
CA ILE A 124 21.71 -3.11 -19.35
C ILE A 124 20.57 -4.04 -18.97
N ILE A 125 20.80 -4.94 -18.00
CA ILE A 125 19.78 -5.87 -17.49
C ILE A 125 18.60 -5.07 -16.92
N TYR A 126 18.88 -4.09 -16.07
CA TYR A 126 17.87 -3.25 -15.45
C TYR A 126 17.07 -2.43 -16.46
N LYS A 127 17.71 -1.84 -17.49
CA LYS A 127 17.02 -1.04 -18.53
C LYS A 127 15.96 -1.84 -19.28
N LYS A 128 16.12 -3.16 -19.45
CA LYS A 128 15.11 -4.03 -20.09
C LYS A 128 13.85 -4.12 -19.22
N SER A 129 14.01 -4.43 -17.93
CA SER A 129 12.90 -4.48 -16.97
C SER A 129 12.27 -3.11 -16.76
N LEU A 130 13.08 -2.05 -16.74
CA LEU A 130 12.64 -0.66 -16.61
C LEU A 130 11.72 -0.23 -17.75
N LYS A 131 12.08 -0.52 -19.01
CA LYS A 131 11.24 -0.18 -20.17
C LYS A 131 9.87 -0.88 -20.08
N THR A 132 9.89 -2.15 -19.67
CA THR A 132 8.68 -2.95 -19.47
C THR A 132 7.81 -2.33 -18.38
N TYR A 133 8.39 -2.00 -17.22
CA TYR A 133 7.68 -1.33 -16.14
C TYR A 133 7.17 0.06 -16.53
N GLU A 134 7.95 0.89 -17.22
CA GLU A 134 7.51 2.22 -17.64
C GLU A 134 6.30 2.18 -18.59
N ALA A 135 6.15 1.10 -19.35
CA ALA A 135 5.02 0.86 -20.24
C ALA A 135 3.85 0.09 -19.58
N SER A 136 4.04 -0.41 -18.36
CA SER A 136 3.05 -1.23 -17.65
C SER A 136 1.86 -0.43 -17.11
N GLU A 137 0.77 -1.14 -16.86
CA GLU A 137 -0.40 -0.61 -16.16
C GLU A 137 -0.06 -0.19 -14.72
N ASP A 138 0.82 -0.91 -14.03
CA ASP A 138 1.26 -0.56 -12.67
C ASP A 138 1.85 0.85 -12.59
N ASN A 139 2.68 1.23 -13.56
CA ASN A 139 3.26 2.56 -13.61
C ASN A 139 2.20 3.62 -13.96
N LEU A 140 1.19 3.27 -14.75
CA LEU A 140 0.05 4.12 -15.05
C LEU A 140 -0.80 4.37 -13.79
N ILE A 141 -1.15 3.32 -13.05
CA ILE A 141 -1.89 3.40 -11.77
C ILE A 141 -1.10 4.22 -10.76
N ARG A 142 0.20 3.96 -10.60
CA ARG A 142 1.09 4.77 -9.74
C ARG A 142 1.05 6.25 -10.12
N SER A 143 1.06 6.55 -11.42
CA SER A 143 1.05 7.92 -11.92
C SER A 143 -0.29 8.62 -11.68
N VAL A 144 -1.40 7.88 -11.75
CA VAL A 144 -2.75 8.35 -11.37
C VAL A 144 -2.84 8.61 -9.87
N ALA A 145 -2.31 7.71 -9.04
CA ALA A 145 -2.25 7.92 -7.60
C ALA A 145 -1.47 9.21 -7.25
N VAL A 146 -0.32 9.45 -7.90
CA VAL A 146 0.44 10.71 -7.73
C VAL A 146 -0.36 11.93 -8.20
N TYR A 147 -1.14 11.81 -9.28
CA TYR A 147 -1.97 12.90 -9.79
C TYR A 147 -3.07 13.33 -8.81
N TYR A 148 -3.69 12.37 -8.12
CA TYR A 148 -4.76 12.60 -7.13
C TYR A 148 -4.27 12.71 -5.67
N SER A 149 -2.98 12.48 -5.41
CA SER A 149 -2.39 12.54 -4.07
C SER A 149 -2.54 13.93 -3.44
N GLY A 150 -3.33 14.02 -2.37
CA GLY A 150 -3.62 15.28 -1.69
C GLY A 150 -4.60 16.20 -2.46
N GLY A 151 -5.41 15.63 -3.35
CA GLY A 151 -6.36 16.33 -4.22
C GLY A 151 -5.90 16.38 -5.69
N VAL A 152 -6.76 16.89 -6.57
CA VAL A 152 -6.47 16.98 -8.01
C VAL A 152 -5.30 17.93 -8.25
N THR A 153 -4.20 17.39 -8.76
CA THR A 153 -3.00 18.16 -9.06
C THR A 153 -3.14 18.85 -10.43
N GLY A 154 -3.03 20.18 -10.49
CA GLY A 154 -3.04 20.89 -11.78
C GLY A 154 -1.88 20.49 -12.70
N LYS A 155 -2.06 20.60 -14.03
CA LYS A 155 -1.07 20.22 -15.06
C LYS A 155 0.36 20.70 -14.74
N LYS A 156 0.54 21.99 -14.42
CA LYS A 156 1.85 22.59 -14.09
C LYS A 156 2.49 21.91 -12.88
N LYS A 157 1.70 21.64 -11.83
CA LYS A 157 2.18 21.00 -10.59
C LYS A 157 2.56 19.54 -10.85
N TYR A 158 1.76 18.80 -11.62
CA TYR A 158 2.07 17.42 -11.99
C TYR A 158 3.36 17.33 -12.83
N CYS A 159 3.50 18.17 -13.85
CA CYS A 159 4.73 18.24 -14.65
C CYS A 159 5.97 18.56 -13.78
N LYS A 160 5.80 19.37 -12.73
CA LYS A 160 6.86 19.68 -11.76
C LYS A 160 7.23 18.45 -10.92
N ILE A 161 6.24 17.71 -10.43
CA ILE A 161 6.44 16.45 -9.68
C ILE A 161 7.11 15.40 -10.58
N TYR A 162 6.62 15.19 -11.80
CA TYR A 162 7.25 14.32 -12.80
C TYR A 162 8.73 14.70 -13.00
N LYS A 163 9.03 16.00 -13.15
CA LYS A 163 10.40 16.46 -13.35
C LYS A 163 11.26 16.18 -12.12
N TYR A 164 10.83 16.56 -10.92
CA TYR A 164 11.65 16.42 -9.70
C TYR A 164 11.77 15.00 -9.18
N SER A 165 10.79 14.13 -9.46
CA SER A 165 10.84 12.72 -9.06
C SER A 165 11.77 11.89 -9.93
N CYS A 166 12.09 12.34 -11.14
CA CYS A 166 12.83 11.54 -12.12
C CYS A 166 14.07 12.25 -12.68
N TYR A 167 14.22 13.56 -12.49
CA TYR A 167 15.30 14.34 -13.08
C TYR A 167 15.92 15.33 -12.10
N ARG A 168 17.20 15.60 -12.30
CA ARG A 168 17.96 16.69 -11.68
C ARG A 168 18.63 17.54 -12.76
N LEU A 169 19.07 18.74 -12.42
CA LEU A 169 19.98 19.49 -13.28
C LEU A 169 21.35 18.81 -13.26
N ASN A 170 21.99 18.69 -14.42
CA ASN A 170 23.39 18.29 -14.51
C ASN A 170 24.28 19.34 -13.81
N LYS A 171 25.54 18.99 -13.50
CA LYS A 171 26.51 19.85 -12.80
C LYS A 171 26.64 21.25 -13.42
N ASP A 172 26.59 21.33 -14.75
CA ASP A 172 26.72 22.58 -15.52
C ASP A 172 25.39 23.36 -15.61
N LYS A 173 24.30 22.85 -15.01
CA LYS A 173 22.95 23.44 -14.99
C LYS A 173 22.32 23.69 -16.38
N THR A 174 22.88 23.13 -17.44
CA THR A 174 22.42 23.32 -18.83
C THR A 174 21.33 22.34 -19.26
N LYS A 175 21.32 21.11 -18.71
CA LYS A 175 20.41 20.03 -19.12
C LYS A 175 19.87 19.26 -17.91
N ASN A 176 18.68 18.69 -18.06
CA ASN A 176 18.12 17.79 -17.05
C ASN A 176 18.65 16.37 -17.29
N GLU A 177 19.31 15.81 -16.29
CA GLU A 177 19.77 14.43 -16.25
C GLU A 177 18.77 13.59 -15.46
N ARG A 178 18.52 12.35 -15.90
CA ARG A 178 17.66 11.41 -15.18
C ARG A 178 18.36 10.97 -13.89
N LEU A 179 17.61 10.93 -12.80
CA LEU A 179 18.10 10.38 -11.54
C LEU A 179 18.45 8.89 -11.71
N ALA A 180 19.58 8.47 -11.14
CA ALA A 180 20.05 7.10 -11.20
C ALA A 180 20.71 6.70 -9.87
N ILE A 181 20.53 5.44 -9.49
CA ILE A 181 21.22 4.78 -8.37
C ILE A 181 22.14 3.73 -8.98
N ASP A 182 23.44 3.77 -8.69
CA ASP A 182 24.44 2.86 -9.27
C ASP A 182 24.33 2.70 -10.79
N SER A 183 24.24 3.83 -11.51
CA SER A 183 24.07 3.89 -12.98
C SER A 183 22.75 3.31 -13.51
N CYS A 184 21.84 2.87 -12.64
CA CYS A 184 20.50 2.40 -12.96
C CYS A 184 19.48 3.53 -12.84
N PRO A 185 18.83 3.97 -13.94
CA PRO A 185 17.97 5.15 -13.94
C PRO A 185 16.59 4.89 -13.29
N LEU A 186 16.11 5.79 -12.43
CA LEU A 186 14.83 5.63 -11.73
C LEU A 186 13.62 5.63 -12.67
N PRO A 187 12.60 4.77 -12.50
CA PRO A 187 11.40 4.73 -13.33
C PRO A 187 10.67 6.08 -13.42
N ARG A 188 10.28 6.48 -14.63
CA ARG A 188 9.51 7.70 -14.85
C ARG A 188 8.03 7.47 -14.62
N LEU A 189 7.40 8.47 -14.00
CA LEU A 189 5.94 8.58 -14.04
C LEU A 189 5.44 8.71 -15.48
N VAL A 190 4.17 8.44 -15.72
CA VAL A 190 3.55 8.63 -17.03
C VAL A 190 3.36 10.13 -17.30
N PRO A 191 3.82 10.67 -18.45
CA PRO A 191 3.65 12.08 -18.78
C PRO A 191 2.18 12.54 -18.78
N TYR A 192 1.93 13.82 -18.45
CA TYR A 192 0.58 14.39 -18.35
C TYR A 192 -0.30 14.14 -19.59
N ASN A 193 0.28 14.27 -20.78
CA ASN A 193 -0.41 14.05 -22.06
C ASN A 193 -0.81 12.59 -22.31
N ARG A 194 -0.19 11.62 -21.64
CA ARG A 194 -0.54 10.19 -21.74
C ARG A 194 -1.50 9.75 -20.64
N ILE A 195 -1.31 10.26 -19.43
CA ILE A 195 -2.18 9.93 -18.29
C ILE A 195 -3.58 10.55 -18.43
N MET A 196 -3.71 11.74 -19.00
CA MET A 196 -5.02 12.41 -19.10
C MET A 196 -6.01 11.71 -20.05
N PRO A 197 -5.60 11.24 -21.24
CA PRO A 197 -6.44 10.37 -22.07
C PRO A 197 -6.89 9.11 -21.34
N TYR A 198 -5.99 8.46 -20.58
CA TYR A 198 -6.35 7.31 -19.77
C TYR A 198 -7.42 7.66 -18.73
N ILE A 199 -7.21 8.71 -17.92
CA ILE A 199 -8.20 9.16 -16.93
C ILE A 199 -9.55 9.47 -17.60
N LYS A 200 -9.54 10.13 -18.76
CA LYS A 200 -10.76 10.44 -19.52
C LYS A 200 -11.44 9.22 -20.12
N SER A 201 -10.69 8.14 -20.36
CA SER A 201 -11.26 6.87 -20.84
C SER A 201 -11.96 6.07 -19.75
N ILE A 202 -11.72 6.39 -18.46
CA ILE A 202 -12.39 5.72 -17.34
C ILE A 202 -13.87 6.11 -17.35
N SER A 203 -14.74 5.10 -17.54
CA SER A 203 -16.18 5.32 -17.56
C SER A 203 -16.72 5.64 -16.16
N LEU A 204 -17.10 6.90 -15.95
CA LEU A 204 -17.79 7.35 -14.75
C LEU A 204 -19.30 7.06 -14.81
N GLY A 205 -19.80 6.36 -15.84
CA GLY A 205 -21.23 6.19 -16.08
C GLY A 205 -21.86 7.42 -16.73
N THR A 206 -23.18 7.50 -16.69
CA THR A 206 -23.91 8.61 -17.31
C THR A 206 -23.66 9.90 -16.54
N ILE A 207 -23.06 10.89 -17.23
CA ILE A 207 -22.87 12.25 -16.72
C ILE A 207 -23.85 13.16 -17.47
N ASN A 208 -24.76 13.77 -16.73
CA ASN A 208 -25.76 14.68 -17.26
C ASN A 208 -25.29 16.13 -17.14
N SER A 209 -25.53 16.90 -18.20
CA SER A 209 -25.30 18.35 -18.22
C SER A 209 -26.40 19.06 -17.44
N VAL A 210 -26.00 19.89 -16.46
CA VAL A 210 -26.93 20.72 -15.70
C VAL A 210 -27.60 21.76 -16.60
N THR A 211 -26.83 22.33 -17.52
CA THR A 211 -27.31 23.32 -18.49
C THR A 211 -28.43 22.74 -19.35
N ASP A 212 -28.25 21.52 -19.86
CA ASP A 212 -29.18 20.94 -20.83
C ASP A 212 -30.43 20.33 -20.16
N THR A 213 -30.29 19.82 -18.94
CA THR A 213 -31.37 19.04 -18.29
C THR A 213 -32.09 19.78 -17.16
N LEU A 214 -31.45 20.75 -16.52
CA LEU A 214 -32.01 21.43 -15.33
C LEU A 214 -32.22 22.93 -15.51
N CYS A 215 -31.70 23.55 -16.58
CA CYS A 215 -31.88 24.98 -16.86
C CYS A 215 -33.02 25.29 -17.85
N TYR A 216 -33.95 24.36 -18.05
CA TYR A 216 -35.09 24.58 -18.95
C TYR A 216 -35.93 25.80 -18.52
N GLY A 217 -36.33 26.64 -19.48
CA GLY A 217 -37.11 27.85 -19.23
C GLY A 217 -36.39 28.95 -18.46
N LEU A 218 -35.05 28.92 -18.38
CA LEU A 218 -34.24 30.02 -17.88
C LEU A 218 -33.65 30.81 -19.05
N ASP A 219 -33.50 32.12 -18.86
CA ASP A 219 -32.80 32.99 -19.80
C ASP A 219 -31.32 32.60 -19.90
N GLU A 220 -30.68 32.87 -21.05
CA GLU A 220 -29.27 32.48 -21.30
C GLU A 220 -28.31 33.01 -20.22
N CYS A 221 -28.56 34.19 -19.65
CA CYS A 221 -27.75 34.77 -18.58
C CYS A 221 -27.88 34.05 -17.24
N ASP A 222 -28.97 33.30 -17.03
CA ASP A 222 -29.27 32.58 -15.80
C ASP A 222 -28.95 31.09 -15.88
N LYS A 223 -28.57 30.59 -17.06
CA LYS A 223 -28.13 29.21 -17.24
C LYS A 223 -26.80 28.99 -16.53
N VAL A 224 -26.71 27.86 -15.81
CA VAL A 224 -25.54 27.53 -15.00
C VAL A 224 -24.81 26.34 -15.61
N THR A 225 -23.48 26.40 -15.58
CA THR A 225 -22.61 25.30 -16.00
C THR A 225 -22.38 24.34 -14.85
N GLY A 226 -22.53 23.05 -15.12
CA GLY A 226 -22.33 21.99 -14.13
C GLY A 226 -22.66 20.61 -14.67
N CYS A 227 -22.43 19.59 -13.85
CA CYS A 227 -22.77 18.22 -14.17
C CYS A 227 -23.31 17.48 -12.95
N TYR A 228 -24.08 16.42 -13.19
CA TYR A 228 -24.47 15.47 -12.16
C TYR A 228 -24.50 14.04 -12.71
N ARG A 229 -24.52 13.05 -11.82
CA ARG A 229 -24.55 11.63 -12.15
C ARG A 229 -25.93 11.06 -11.82
N ASN A 230 -26.33 10.02 -12.55
CA ASN A 230 -27.51 9.25 -12.16
C ASN A 230 -27.23 8.51 -10.84
N LEU A 231 -28.09 8.72 -9.84
CA LEU A 231 -27.90 8.17 -8.50
C LEU A 231 -27.92 6.64 -8.50
N LYS A 232 -28.86 6.02 -9.22
CA LYS A 232 -29.03 4.56 -9.30
C LYS A 232 -27.81 3.89 -9.92
N GLU A 233 -27.37 4.34 -11.09
CA GLU A 233 -26.17 3.81 -11.75
C GLU A 233 -24.93 3.94 -10.87
N MET A 234 -24.79 5.10 -10.22
CA MET A 234 -23.66 5.38 -9.35
C MET A 234 -23.63 4.44 -8.14
N LEU A 235 -24.77 4.22 -7.49
CA LEU A 235 -24.88 3.33 -6.33
C LEU A 235 -24.59 1.88 -6.68
N ILE A 236 -25.06 1.38 -7.85
CA ILE A 236 -24.73 0.04 -8.32
C ILE A 236 -23.22 -0.10 -8.52
N LYS A 237 -22.57 0.86 -9.20
CA LYS A 237 -21.11 0.84 -9.40
C LYS A 237 -20.33 0.88 -8.09
N LEU A 238 -20.81 1.66 -7.11
CA LEU A 238 -20.21 1.68 -5.78
C LEU A 238 -20.37 0.32 -5.10
N ALA A 239 -21.56 -0.28 -5.13
CA ALA A 239 -21.76 -1.61 -4.57
C ALA A 239 -20.81 -2.65 -5.16
N GLU A 240 -20.66 -2.70 -6.50
CA GLU A 240 -19.69 -3.60 -7.16
C GLU A 240 -18.26 -3.34 -6.68
N PHE A 241 -17.87 -2.08 -6.56
CA PHE A 241 -16.53 -1.68 -6.11
C PHE A 241 -16.23 -2.07 -4.66
N TYR A 242 -17.19 -1.95 -3.73
CA TYR A 242 -16.97 -2.38 -2.34
C TYR A 242 -17.08 -3.90 -2.19
N LEU A 243 -17.96 -4.54 -2.95
CA LEU A 243 -18.10 -5.99 -2.91
C LEU A 243 -16.91 -6.71 -3.52
N SER A 244 -16.21 -6.15 -4.51
CA SER A 244 -14.99 -6.74 -5.06
C SER A 244 -13.83 -6.84 -4.06
N GLY A 245 -13.93 -6.19 -2.90
CA GLY A 245 -12.89 -6.18 -1.87
C GLY A 245 -11.68 -5.30 -2.20
N CYS A 246 -11.70 -4.54 -3.30
CA CYS A 246 -10.59 -3.70 -3.75
C CYS A 246 -10.16 -2.64 -2.72
N THR A 247 -11.05 -2.25 -1.80
CA THR A 247 -10.79 -1.22 -0.79
C THR A 247 -10.11 -1.76 0.47
N GLY A 248 -10.13 -3.08 0.69
CA GLY A 248 -9.77 -3.67 1.98
C GLY A 248 -10.72 -3.30 3.12
N HIS A 249 -11.86 -2.64 2.82
CA HIS A 249 -12.91 -2.35 3.79
C HIS A 249 -13.91 -3.50 3.84
N SER A 250 -14.22 -3.98 5.04
CA SER A 250 -15.36 -4.86 5.25
C SER A 250 -16.64 -4.04 5.32
N ILE A 251 -17.66 -4.43 4.59
CA ILE A 251 -19.02 -3.89 4.77
C ILE A 251 -19.49 -4.38 6.15
N THR A 252 -19.62 -3.44 7.09
CA THR A 252 -20.03 -3.74 8.47
C THR A 252 -21.56 -3.66 8.53
N TRP A 253 -22.17 -4.83 8.72
CA TRP A 253 -23.61 -5.03 8.51
C TRP A 253 -24.47 -4.32 9.55
N PHE A 254 -25.56 -3.69 9.08
CA PHE A 254 -26.76 -3.44 9.89
C PHE A 254 -27.71 -4.64 9.76
N GLU A 255 -27.23 -5.82 10.14
CA GLU A 255 -28.01 -7.07 10.22
C GLU A 255 -28.38 -7.76 8.88
N GLU A 256 -28.44 -7.07 7.72
CA GLU A 256 -28.75 -7.69 6.42
C GLU A 256 -27.58 -7.74 5.41
N PRO A 257 -27.35 -8.89 4.72
CA PRO A 257 -26.34 -8.99 3.67
C PRO A 257 -26.67 -8.11 2.45
N TYR A 258 -25.62 -7.66 1.75
CA TYR A 258 -25.63 -6.81 0.56
C TYR A 258 -26.46 -5.50 0.67
N THR A 259 -26.65 -4.99 1.90
CA THR A 259 -27.35 -3.72 2.16
C THR A 259 -26.36 -2.58 2.39
N PHE A 260 -26.55 -1.48 1.66
CA PHE A 260 -25.72 -0.28 1.73
C PHE A 260 -26.46 0.86 2.41
N SER A 261 -25.85 1.43 3.45
CA SER A 261 -26.35 2.66 4.07
C SER A 261 -25.70 3.86 3.40
N VAL A 262 -26.51 4.81 2.96
CA VAL A 262 -26.08 5.90 2.08
C VAL A 262 -26.45 7.25 2.69
N GLY A 263 -25.47 8.13 2.86
CA GLY A 263 -25.65 9.51 3.33
C GLY A 263 -25.20 10.54 2.32
N GLY A 264 -25.68 11.78 2.47
CA GLY A 264 -25.33 12.90 1.60
C GLY A 264 -24.81 14.11 2.39
N ASP A 265 -23.94 14.89 1.76
CA ASP A 265 -23.49 16.20 2.26
C ASP A 265 -23.64 17.24 1.14
N GLY A 266 -24.43 18.27 1.40
CA GLY A 266 -24.54 19.46 0.57
C GLY A 266 -23.58 20.52 1.10
N ALA A 267 -22.45 20.71 0.43
CA ALA A 267 -21.44 21.67 0.86
C ALA A 267 -21.27 22.79 -0.18
N PRO A 268 -21.55 24.06 0.15
CA PRO A 268 -21.18 25.18 -0.70
C PRO A 268 -19.65 25.37 -0.65
N PHE A 269 -18.97 25.10 -1.76
CA PHE A 269 -17.53 25.30 -1.89
C PHE A 269 -17.21 26.75 -2.29
N GLY A 270 -17.38 27.74 -1.40
CA GLY A 270 -16.81 29.09 -1.61
C GLY A 270 -17.57 30.27 -0.98
N LYS A 271 -17.21 31.51 -1.35
CA LYS A 271 -18.00 32.75 -1.17
C LYS A 271 -18.30 33.39 -2.54
N ASP A 272 -19.52 33.97 -2.65
CA ASP A 272 -20.20 34.62 -3.79
C ASP A 272 -20.15 33.89 -5.16
N ASP A 273 -21.32 33.66 -5.78
CA ASP A 273 -21.50 32.80 -6.98
C ASP A 273 -20.79 31.44 -6.85
N THR A 274 -20.98 30.87 -5.67
CA THR A 274 -20.23 29.74 -5.16
C THR A 274 -20.63 28.44 -5.84
N PRO A 275 -19.67 27.63 -6.30
CA PRO A 275 -20.00 26.30 -6.79
C PRO A 275 -20.63 25.48 -5.67
N CYS A 276 -21.83 24.97 -5.94
CA CYS A 276 -22.56 24.05 -5.09
C CYS A 276 -22.20 22.63 -5.49
N ALA A 277 -22.00 21.78 -4.49
CA ALA A 277 -21.80 20.36 -4.71
C ALA A 277 -22.61 19.53 -3.73
N TRP A 278 -23.10 18.40 -4.22
CA TRP A 278 -23.73 17.37 -3.42
C TRP A 278 -22.91 16.10 -3.53
N LEU A 279 -22.57 15.55 -2.39
CA LEU A 279 -21.77 14.35 -2.25
C LEU A 279 -22.63 13.22 -1.71
N ILE A 280 -22.20 12.00 -1.98
CA ILE A 280 -22.78 10.78 -1.42
C ILE A 280 -21.70 9.91 -0.81
N SER A 281 -22.01 9.27 0.31
CA SER A 281 -21.04 8.49 1.09
C SER A 281 -21.71 7.23 1.59
N LEU A 282 -20.96 6.13 1.64
CA LEU A 282 -21.43 4.90 2.26
C LEU A 282 -21.12 4.95 3.76
N LEU A 283 -22.11 4.64 4.57
CA LEU A 283 -22.05 4.81 6.02
C LEU A 283 -21.74 3.51 6.76
N ASN A 284 -21.64 2.38 6.07
CA ASN A 284 -21.45 1.06 6.65
C ASN A 284 -20.24 0.29 6.08
N ILE A 285 -19.14 1.01 5.81
CA ILE A 285 -17.93 0.48 5.16
C ILE A 285 -16.76 0.29 6.13
N GLY A 286 -17.01 -0.23 7.34
CA GLY A 286 -15.98 -0.46 8.35
C GLY A 286 -15.10 0.78 8.54
N ARG A 287 -13.77 0.63 8.45
CA ARG A 287 -12.79 1.74 8.58
C ARG A 287 -12.89 2.89 7.58
N GLY A 288 -13.75 2.77 6.57
CA GLY A 288 -14.00 3.82 5.59
C GLY A 288 -15.05 4.84 6.03
N VAL A 289 -15.78 4.60 7.11
CA VAL A 289 -16.88 5.49 7.55
C VAL A 289 -16.30 6.86 7.92
N LEU A 290 -16.82 7.93 7.28
CA LEU A 290 -16.35 9.33 7.41
C LEU A 290 -14.92 9.59 6.90
N SER A 291 -14.34 8.66 6.17
CA SER A 291 -13.12 8.92 5.44
C SER A 291 -13.40 9.98 4.38
N SER A 292 -12.53 10.99 4.32
CA SER A 292 -12.57 12.00 3.25
C SER A 292 -12.43 11.39 1.86
N ASN A 293 -11.92 10.15 1.78
CA ASN A 293 -11.72 9.43 0.52
C ASN A 293 -12.98 8.71 0.05
N GLU A 294 -13.98 8.54 0.92
CA GLU A 294 -15.20 7.77 0.66
C GLU A 294 -16.42 8.70 0.48
N ASN A 295 -16.19 9.89 -0.09
CA ASN A 295 -17.23 10.83 -0.47
C ASN A 295 -17.18 11.03 -1.98
N TYR A 296 -18.29 10.77 -2.65
CA TYR A 296 -18.37 10.73 -4.09
C TYR A 296 -19.24 11.86 -4.62
N LEU A 297 -18.74 12.60 -5.61
CA LEU A 297 -19.47 13.72 -6.21
C LEU A 297 -20.68 13.22 -7.01
N LEU A 298 -21.86 13.64 -6.60
CA LEU A 298 -23.13 13.34 -7.26
C LEU A 298 -23.58 14.51 -8.15
N PHE A 299 -23.47 15.75 -7.66
CA PHE A 299 -23.80 16.98 -8.39
C PHE A 299 -22.75 18.04 -8.11
N GLY A 300 -22.40 18.81 -9.14
CA GLY A 300 -21.54 19.99 -9.02
C GLY A 300 -21.90 21.04 -10.06
N ALA A 301 -22.24 22.25 -9.63
CA ALA A 301 -22.60 23.34 -10.54
C ALA A 301 -22.11 24.69 -10.01
N ASN A 302 -21.81 25.61 -10.93
CA ASN A 302 -21.38 26.97 -10.59
C ASN A 302 -22.59 27.86 -10.24
N CYS A 303 -23.31 27.50 -9.19
CA CYS A 303 -24.51 28.19 -8.75
C CYS A 303 -24.70 28.07 -7.24
N ARG A 304 -25.40 29.04 -6.65
CA ARG A 304 -25.76 29.02 -5.23
C ARG A 304 -26.70 27.85 -4.94
N GLU A 305 -26.62 27.32 -3.73
CA GLU A 305 -27.48 26.22 -3.26
C GLU A 305 -28.98 26.56 -3.33
N SER A 306 -29.32 27.85 -3.20
CA SER A 306 -30.70 28.33 -3.31
C SER A 306 -31.23 28.50 -4.74
N CYS A 307 -30.40 28.24 -5.77
CA CYS A 307 -30.78 28.41 -7.17
C CYS A 307 -31.88 27.42 -7.59
N ILE A 308 -32.78 27.85 -8.49
CA ILE A 308 -33.86 27.01 -9.04
C ILE A 308 -33.34 25.71 -9.66
N VAL A 309 -32.14 25.74 -10.24
CA VAL A 309 -31.47 24.57 -10.83
C VAL A 309 -31.17 23.51 -9.75
N VAL A 310 -30.71 23.95 -8.58
CA VAL A 310 -30.44 23.05 -7.43
C VAL A 310 -31.76 22.51 -6.88
N GLN A 311 -32.81 23.33 -6.79
CA GLN A 311 -34.14 22.87 -6.35
C GLN A 311 -34.70 21.79 -7.29
N ARG A 312 -34.53 21.95 -8.60
CA ARG A 312 -34.91 20.95 -9.62
C ARG A 312 -34.12 19.66 -9.46
N PHE A 313 -32.81 19.75 -9.26
CA PHE A 313 -31.96 18.59 -8.97
C PHE A 313 -32.43 17.85 -7.72
N ILE A 314 -32.71 18.56 -6.62
CA ILE A 314 -33.16 17.96 -5.37
C ILE A 314 -34.51 17.26 -5.54
N LYS A 315 -35.45 17.83 -6.27
CA LYS A 315 -36.74 17.19 -6.55
C LYS A 315 -36.57 15.85 -7.29
N MET A 316 -35.67 15.82 -8.27
CA MET A 316 -35.31 14.59 -8.98
C MET A 316 -34.64 13.60 -8.02
N LEU A 317 -33.66 14.05 -7.24
CA LEU A 317 -32.95 13.23 -6.25
C LEU A 317 -33.89 12.57 -5.24
N LEU A 318 -34.89 13.30 -4.73
CA LEU A 318 -35.90 12.76 -3.82
C LEU A 318 -36.77 11.69 -4.45
N THR A 319 -37.01 11.79 -5.76
CA THR A 319 -37.75 10.77 -6.51
C THR A 319 -36.89 9.52 -6.65
N ASP A 320 -35.63 9.68 -7.10
CA ASP A 320 -34.67 8.60 -7.22
C ASP A 320 -34.48 7.84 -5.90
N ILE A 321 -34.31 8.56 -4.78
CA ILE A 321 -34.14 7.94 -3.46
C ILE A 321 -35.35 7.05 -3.11
N ARG A 322 -36.58 7.56 -3.28
CA ARG A 322 -37.80 6.80 -2.96
C ARG A 322 -37.93 5.53 -3.81
N ASP A 323 -37.58 5.61 -5.08
CA ASP A 323 -37.68 4.48 -6.00
C ASP A 323 -36.59 3.44 -5.69
N ILE A 324 -35.39 3.91 -5.35
CA ILE A 324 -34.25 3.06 -4.97
C ILE A 324 -34.54 2.31 -3.67
N GLU A 325 -35.04 2.96 -2.63
CA GLU A 325 -35.32 2.30 -1.34
C GLU A 325 -36.41 1.23 -1.41
N LYS A 326 -37.33 1.34 -2.38
CA LYS A 326 -38.38 0.34 -2.62
C LYS A 326 -37.92 -0.80 -3.50
N SER A 327 -36.78 -0.66 -4.16
CA SER A 327 -36.30 -1.60 -5.16
C SER A 327 -35.18 -2.48 -4.62
N VAL A 328 -35.19 -3.74 -4.99
CA VAL A 328 -34.00 -4.60 -4.93
C VAL A 328 -33.30 -4.49 -6.28
N MET A 329 -32.00 -4.18 -6.26
CA MET A 329 -31.20 -4.06 -7.48
C MET A 329 -30.21 -5.21 -7.59
N THR A 330 -29.74 -5.47 -8.80
CA THR A 330 -28.73 -6.50 -9.06
C THR A 330 -27.41 -5.85 -9.44
N CYS A 331 -26.30 -6.37 -8.91
CA CYS A 331 -24.96 -5.97 -9.33
C CYS A 331 -24.03 -7.17 -9.47
N SER A 332 -22.90 -6.99 -10.15
CA SER A 332 -21.91 -8.06 -10.33
C SER A 332 -20.93 -8.13 -9.16
N HIS A 333 -20.82 -9.31 -8.53
CA HIS A 333 -19.83 -9.61 -7.51
C HIS A 333 -19.15 -10.95 -7.85
N ASN A 334 -17.83 -10.92 -8.06
CA ASN A 334 -17.03 -12.10 -8.43
C ASN A 334 -17.58 -12.86 -9.65
N GLY A 335 -18.15 -12.14 -10.62
CA GLY A 335 -18.77 -12.73 -11.82
C GLY A 335 -20.17 -13.32 -11.60
N GLN A 336 -20.74 -13.20 -10.39
CA GLN A 336 -22.10 -13.61 -10.07
C GLN A 336 -23.00 -12.38 -9.86
N GLN A 337 -24.28 -12.50 -10.23
CA GLN A 337 -25.28 -11.48 -9.94
C GLN A 337 -25.72 -11.60 -8.49
N VAL A 338 -25.61 -10.52 -7.73
CA VAL A 338 -26.06 -10.44 -6.34
C VAL A 338 -27.12 -9.37 -6.19
N ASN A 339 -28.10 -9.65 -5.32
CA ASN A 339 -29.14 -8.69 -4.96
C ASN A 339 -28.60 -7.72 -3.91
N VAL A 340 -28.68 -6.43 -4.19
CA VAL A 340 -28.29 -5.34 -3.31
C VAL A 340 -29.49 -4.48 -2.96
N LYS A 341 -29.51 -3.99 -1.72
CA LYS A 341 -30.48 -3.00 -1.23
C LYS A 341 -29.74 -1.74 -0.80
N PHE A 342 -30.38 -0.59 -0.98
CA PHE A 342 -29.85 0.68 -0.49
C PHE A 342 -30.85 1.32 0.45
N SER A 343 -30.35 1.76 1.60
CA SER A 343 -31.12 2.48 2.61
C SER A 343 -30.50 3.86 2.78
N PHE A 344 -31.28 4.90 2.56
CA PHE A 344 -30.78 6.27 2.71
C PHE A 344 -30.97 6.70 4.15
N THR A 345 -29.88 7.19 4.72
CA THR A 345 -29.85 7.75 6.06
C THR A 345 -29.12 9.07 5.98
N GLU A 346 -29.66 10.10 6.60
CA GLU A 346 -28.97 11.38 6.65
C GLU A 346 -28.03 11.39 7.86
N LEU A 347 -26.96 12.18 7.85
CA LEU A 347 -26.12 12.41 9.02
C LEU A 347 -26.44 13.79 9.63
N PRO A 348 -27.25 13.91 10.71
CA PRO A 348 -27.59 15.13 11.41
C PRO A 348 -26.37 15.71 12.09
N ASN A 349 -26.14 16.96 11.73
CA ASN A 349 -25.06 17.79 12.21
C ASN A 349 -25.28 18.36 13.63
N ASP A 350 -25.94 17.66 14.57
CA ASP A 350 -26.17 18.27 15.89
C ASP A 350 -26.08 17.36 17.12
N MET A 351 -25.14 17.74 17.97
CA MET A 351 -25.03 17.39 19.38
C MET A 351 -24.49 18.63 20.11
N LYS A 352 -25.15 19.05 21.18
CA LYS A 352 -24.67 20.14 22.04
C LYS A 352 -23.66 19.60 23.04
N ILE A 353 -22.57 20.34 23.25
CA ILE A 353 -21.55 20.02 24.25
C ILE A 353 -22.13 19.90 25.66
N ASP A 354 -23.17 20.67 25.99
CA ASP A 354 -23.76 20.68 27.33
C ASP A 354 -24.47 19.37 27.67
N ASP A 355 -25.02 18.66 26.67
CA ASP A 355 -25.70 17.38 26.85
C ASP A 355 -24.71 16.21 26.99
N ALA A 356 -23.45 16.40 26.56
CA ALA A 356 -22.39 15.39 26.60
C ALA A 356 -21.95 14.99 28.02
N LYS A 357 -22.49 15.63 29.06
CA LYS A 357 -22.24 15.30 30.47
C LYS A 357 -23.09 14.12 30.98
N ASN A 358 -24.17 13.76 30.28
CA ASN A 358 -25.06 12.68 30.70
C ASN A 358 -24.60 11.34 30.11
N THR A 359 -24.04 10.45 30.95
CA THR A 359 -23.51 9.14 30.54
C THR A 359 -24.57 8.09 30.26
N GLN A 360 -25.80 8.34 30.69
CA GLN A 360 -26.96 7.50 30.39
C GLN A 360 -27.71 7.99 29.15
N ALA A 361 -27.24 9.07 28.53
CA ALA A 361 -27.89 9.59 27.35
C ALA A 361 -27.74 8.62 26.18
N THR A 362 -28.84 8.42 25.47
CA THR A 362 -28.92 7.45 24.37
C THR A 362 -29.41 8.14 23.10
N PHE A 363 -28.93 7.64 21.96
CA PHE A 363 -29.39 8.07 20.64
C PHE A 363 -30.47 7.10 20.15
N GLY A 364 -31.51 7.65 19.54
CA GLY A 364 -32.49 6.83 18.85
C GLY A 364 -33.82 7.54 18.64
N ARG A 365 -34.79 6.80 18.11
CA ARG A 365 -36.14 7.33 17.81
C ARG A 365 -37.15 7.05 18.92
N GLY A 366 -36.78 6.20 19.88
CA GLY A 366 -37.62 5.82 21.00
C GLY A 366 -37.89 7.00 21.94
N ILE A 367 -38.96 6.88 22.72
CA ILE A 367 -39.36 7.93 23.67
C ILE A 367 -38.31 8.07 24.78
N GLU A 368 -37.64 6.98 25.12
CA GLU A 368 -36.57 6.83 26.10
C GLU A 368 -35.23 7.43 25.65
N ASN A 369 -35.07 7.75 24.36
CA ASN A 369 -33.81 8.30 23.87
C ASN A 369 -33.63 9.76 24.26
N THR A 370 -32.43 10.10 24.74
CA THR A 370 -32.08 11.47 25.13
C THR A 370 -31.92 12.38 23.91
N TRP A 371 -31.30 11.87 22.85
CA TRP A 371 -31.16 12.57 21.58
C TRP A 371 -31.99 11.89 20.52
N LYS A 372 -32.99 12.62 20.02
CA LYS A 372 -33.90 12.17 18.97
C LYS A 372 -33.67 12.97 17.70
N PRO A 373 -33.79 12.35 16.52
CA PRO A 373 -33.87 13.09 15.27
C PRO A 373 -35.01 14.11 15.35
N TRP A 374 -34.74 15.34 14.92
CA TRP A 374 -35.77 16.37 14.82
C TRP A 374 -36.74 15.99 13.71
N MET A 375 -38.00 15.77 14.07
CA MET A 375 -39.05 15.45 13.10
C MET A 375 -39.27 16.62 12.14
N TYR A 376 -39.46 16.30 10.86
CA TYR A 376 -39.61 17.26 9.79
C TYR A 376 -40.79 18.19 10.03
N SER A 377 -41.89 17.67 10.59
CA SER A 377 -43.04 18.48 11.01
C SER A 377 -42.67 19.56 12.04
N ASP A 378 -41.76 19.26 12.97
CA ASP A 378 -41.31 20.23 13.98
C ASP A 378 -40.31 21.23 13.40
N ARG A 379 -39.49 20.78 12.43
CA ARG A 379 -38.64 21.68 11.64
C ARG A 379 -39.48 22.72 10.90
N LEU A 380 -40.55 22.30 10.23
CA LEU A 380 -41.47 23.19 9.52
C LEU A 380 -42.13 24.21 10.44
N LYS A 381 -42.53 23.82 11.66
CA LYS A 381 -43.07 24.77 12.66
C LYS A 381 -42.06 25.88 12.96
N VAL A 382 -40.80 25.54 13.23
CA VAL A 382 -39.77 26.53 13.52
C VAL A 382 -39.47 27.41 12.30
N VAL A 383 -39.39 26.82 11.10
CA VAL A 383 -39.18 27.59 9.85
C VAL A 383 -40.28 28.62 9.67
N ASN A 384 -41.54 28.23 9.84
CA ASN A 384 -42.67 29.16 9.74
C ASN A 384 -42.60 30.30 10.77
N GLU A 385 -42.13 30.01 11.99
CA GLU A 385 -41.90 31.05 12.99
C GLU A 385 -40.72 31.97 12.64
N VAL A 386 -39.63 31.41 12.09
CA VAL A 386 -38.46 32.16 11.62
C VAL A 386 -38.83 33.08 10.46
N GLU A 387 -39.63 32.60 9.49
CA GLU A 387 -40.12 33.42 8.38
C GLU A 387 -40.99 34.58 8.86
N LYS A 388 -41.89 34.33 9.82
CA LYS A 388 -42.64 35.40 10.49
C LYS A 388 -41.72 36.43 11.16
N LEU A 389 -40.65 35.98 11.81
CA LEU A 389 -39.66 36.86 12.43
C LEU A 389 -38.88 37.66 11.37
N LYS A 390 -38.41 37.04 10.30
CA LYS A 390 -37.72 37.70 9.18
C LYS A 390 -38.60 38.77 8.56
N ALA A 391 -39.88 38.47 8.31
CA ALA A 391 -40.86 39.43 7.80
C ALA A 391 -41.16 40.59 8.77
N LYS A 392 -41.05 40.37 10.08
CA LYS A 392 -41.13 41.44 11.09
C LYS A 392 -39.86 42.30 11.11
N LEU A 393 -38.69 41.67 11.04
CA LEU A 393 -37.39 42.34 11.08
C LEU A 393 -37.09 43.14 9.81
N SER A 394 -37.60 42.72 8.65
CA SER A 394 -37.43 43.45 7.38
C SER A 394 -38.07 44.84 7.41
N LYS A 395 -39.13 45.02 8.21
CA LYS A 395 -39.82 46.30 8.42
C LYS A 395 -39.12 47.22 9.42
N GLN A 396 -38.07 46.74 10.10
CA GLN A 396 -37.33 47.53 11.10
C GLN A 396 -36.06 48.14 10.47
N PRO A 397 -35.70 49.39 10.84
CA PRO A 397 -34.48 50.06 10.38
C PRO A 397 -33.25 49.52 11.12
N LEU A 398 -32.98 48.23 10.96
CA LEU A 398 -31.84 47.52 11.52
C LEU A 398 -30.85 47.13 10.43
N SER A 399 -29.56 47.07 10.77
CA SER A 399 -28.56 46.51 9.87
C SER A 399 -28.77 45.00 9.66
N ASP A 400 -28.39 44.49 8.50
CA ASP A 400 -28.57 43.07 8.16
C ASP A 400 -27.79 42.14 9.09
N ALA A 401 -26.63 42.57 9.59
CA ALA A 401 -25.88 41.84 10.62
C ALA A 401 -26.70 41.70 11.91
N THR A 402 -27.40 42.75 12.33
CA THR A 402 -28.25 42.75 13.52
C THR A 402 -29.49 41.88 13.31
N LYS A 403 -30.13 41.96 12.12
CA LYS A 403 -31.26 41.09 11.75
C LYS A 403 -30.84 39.62 11.80
N LYS A 404 -29.69 39.28 11.20
CA LYS A 404 -29.13 37.91 11.21
C LYS A 404 -28.82 37.43 12.62
N SER A 405 -28.25 38.28 13.47
CA SER A 405 -27.99 37.95 14.87
C SER A 405 -29.31 37.62 15.61
N LYS A 406 -30.35 38.44 15.46
CA LYS A 406 -31.67 38.19 16.05
C LYS A 406 -32.32 36.90 15.56
N VAL A 407 -32.26 36.60 14.26
CA VAL A 407 -32.74 35.33 13.69
C VAL A 407 -31.99 34.15 14.29
N THR A 408 -30.66 34.22 14.35
CA THR A 408 -29.81 33.14 14.92
C THR A 408 -30.11 32.92 16.40
N SER A 409 -30.28 34.00 17.18
CA SER A 409 -30.66 33.91 18.59
C SER A 409 -32.05 33.30 18.80
N PHE A 410 -33.02 33.65 17.94
CA PHE A 410 -34.36 33.07 18.00
C PHE A 410 -34.35 31.57 17.71
N ILE A 411 -33.62 31.15 16.67
CA ILE A 411 -33.43 29.73 16.33
C ILE A 411 -32.81 28.97 17.52
N ALA A 412 -31.77 29.55 18.14
CA ALA A 412 -31.13 28.98 19.33
C ALA A 412 -32.09 28.88 20.53
N GLN A 413 -32.93 29.89 20.75
CA GLN A 413 -33.95 29.90 21.82
C GLN A 413 -34.99 28.79 21.63
N LYS A 414 -35.39 28.53 20.38
CA LYS A 414 -36.26 27.41 20.00
C LYS A 414 -35.55 26.05 20.09
N LYS A 415 -34.30 26.04 20.56
CA LYS A 415 -33.39 24.89 20.59
C LYS A 415 -33.21 24.24 19.21
N SER A 416 -33.47 24.98 18.14
CA SER A 416 -33.43 24.53 16.75
C SER A 416 -32.13 24.94 16.06
N ARG A 417 -31.95 24.44 14.84
CA ARG A 417 -31.00 24.96 13.84
C ARG A 417 -31.66 25.29 12.51
N GLN A 418 -32.99 25.19 12.43
CA GLN A 418 -33.69 25.31 11.17
C GLN A 418 -34.02 26.78 10.88
N GLU A 419 -33.30 27.37 9.93
CA GLU A 419 -33.60 28.70 9.40
C GLU A 419 -34.49 28.65 8.15
N PHE A 420 -34.36 27.60 7.35
CA PHE A 420 -35.05 27.39 6.07
C PHE A 420 -35.67 26.01 6.02
N GLU A 421 -36.63 25.76 5.14
CA GLU A 421 -37.13 24.40 4.95
C GLU A 421 -35.99 23.45 4.51
N PRO A 422 -35.83 22.26 5.13
CA PRO A 422 -34.86 21.27 4.68
C PRO A 422 -35.10 20.89 3.22
N PRO A 423 -34.12 21.07 2.32
CA PRO A 423 -34.32 20.75 0.91
C PRO A 423 -34.64 19.26 0.66
N LEU A 424 -34.13 18.37 1.53
CA LEU A 424 -34.39 16.93 1.47
C LEU A 424 -35.77 16.51 2.02
N GLY A 425 -36.60 17.47 2.43
CA GLY A 425 -37.94 17.19 2.93
C GLY A 425 -37.93 16.24 4.13
N ASN A 426 -38.85 15.28 4.16
CA ASN A 426 -39.00 14.30 5.23
C ASN A 426 -37.86 13.26 5.32
N ILE A 427 -36.96 13.18 4.34
CA ILE A 427 -35.80 12.29 4.41
C ILE A 427 -34.88 12.69 5.59
N ILE A 428 -34.91 13.97 5.97
CA ILE A 428 -34.23 14.50 7.17
C ILE A 428 -34.64 13.81 8.47
N ASP A 429 -35.73 13.05 8.50
CA ASP A 429 -36.13 12.26 9.68
C ASP A 429 -35.32 10.98 9.82
N LYS A 430 -34.69 10.53 8.72
CA LYS A 430 -33.75 9.41 8.70
C LYS A 430 -32.34 9.79 9.13
N ALA A 431 -32.20 11.00 9.64
CA ALA A 431 -31.02 11.57 10.24
C ALA A 431 -30.46 10.75 11.45
N HIS A 432 -29.26 10.17 11.34
CA HIS A 432 -28.37 9.66 12.39
C HIS A 432 -27.19 10.56 12.81
N VAL A 433 -26.94 10.76 14.09
CA VAL A 433 -25.93 11.72 14.61
C VAL A 433 -24.59 11.69 13.85
N GLU A 434 -24.21 12.82 13.24
CA GLU A 434 -23.01 12.97 12.42
C GLU A 434 -21.76 12.84 13.31
N PRO A 435 -20.98 11.75 13.16
CA PRO A 435 -19.86 11.53 14.04
C PRO A 435 -18.70 12.48 13.79
N LEU A 436 -18.64 13.12 12.64
CA LEU A 436 -17.58 14.06 12.31
C LEU A 436 -17.62 15.26 13.27
N HIS A 437 -18.79 15.85 13.53
CA HIS A 437 -18.94 16.92 14.52
C HIS A 437 -18.66 16.42 15.94
N LEU A 438 -19.08 15.20 16.30
CA LEU A 438 -18.74 14.59 17.58
C LEU A 438 -17.24 14.45 17.78
N LYS A 439 -16.56 13.88 16.79
CA LYS A 439 -15.10 13.79 16.73
C LYS A 439 -14.48 15.17 16.86
N ASN A 440 -14.96 16.15 16.09
CA ASN A 440 -14.41 17.51 16.10
C ASN A 440 -14.56 18.16 17.48
N ASN A 441 -15.71 18.02 18.11
CA ASN A 441 -15.98 18.54 19.44
C ASN A 441 -15.16 17.83 20.52
N ALA A 442 -15.07 16.50 20.47
CA ALA A 442 -14.29 15.70 21.41
C ALA A 442 -12.78 15.98 21.28
N CYS A 443 -12.26 16.08 20.05
CA CYS A 443 -10.87 16.49 19.83
C CYS A 443 -10.60 17.91 20.33
N ALA A 444 -11.52 18.85 20.07
CA ALA A 444 -11.39 20.22 20.56
C ALA A 444 -11.37 20.26 22.10
N LEU A 445 -12.20 19.45 22.76
CA LEU A 445 -12.26 19.34 24.21
C LEU A 445 -10.98 18.70 24.78
N ALA A 446 -10.54 17.56 24.24
CA ALA A 446 -9.30 16.89 24.64
C ALA A 446 -8.08 17.82 24.47
N HIS A 447 -7.98 18.49 23.32
CA HIS A 447 -6.95 19.50 23.07
C HIS A 447 -7.02 20.65 24.07
N ARG A 448 -8.22 21.11 24.44
CA ARG A 448 -8.37 22.21 25.41
C ARG A 448 -7.84 21.82 26.78
N TYR A 449 -8.14 20.60 27.27
CA TYR A 449 -7.57 20.12 28.53
C TYR A 449 -6.04 19.98 28.45
N LEU A 450 -5.55 19.41 27.35
CA LEU A 450 -4.10 19.31 27.12
C LEU A 450 -3.44 20.68 27.10
N LEU A 451 -4.01 21.66 26.41
CA LEU A 451 -3.49 23.02 26.35
C LEU A 451 -3.41 23.64 27.75
N LEU A 452 -4.47 23.51 28.57
CA LEU A 452 -4.48 24.03 29.94
C LEU A 452 -3.37 23.42 30.78
N GLU A 453 -3.18 22.10 30.70
CA GLU A 453 -2.10 21.40 31.41
C GLU A 453 -0.72 21.89 30.96
N VAL A 454 -0.51 22.06 29.64
CA VAL A 454 0.72 22.61 29.08
C VAL A 454 1.00 24.04 29.56
N PHE A 455 -0.05 24.84 29.78
CA PHE A 455 0.08 26.17 30.36
C PHE A 455 0.54 26.13 31.81
N GLU A 456 -0.08 25.29 32.64
CA GLU A 456 0.33 25.08 34.04
C GLU A 456 1.79 24.63 34.12
N ILE A 457 2.15 23.63 33.31
CA ILE A 457 3.51 23.10 33.18
C ILE A 457 4.51 24.17 32.74
N SER A 458 4.11 25.08 31.86
CA SER A 458 5.00 26.14 31.36
C SER A 458 5.36 27.18 32.43
N ASN A 459 4.56 27.29 33.50
CA ASN A 459 4.76 28.16 34.65
C ASN A 459 5.33 29.54 34.27
N LEU A 460 4.67 30.20 33.29
CA LEU A 460 5.18 31.43 32.70
C LEU A 460 5.03 32.60 33.67
N PRO A 461 6.06 33.45 33.85
CA PRO A 461 5.96 34.65 34.68
C PRO A 461 4.90 35.64 34.18
N ASP A 462 4.28 36.38 35.11
CA ASP A 462 3.30 37.41 34.78
C ASP A 462 3.84 38.57 33.93
N SER A 463 5.17 38.73 33.89
CA SER A 463 5.84 39.71 33.03
C SER A 463 5.71 39.40 31.53
N ILE A 464 5.50 38.13 31.16
CA ILE A 464 5.31 37.71 29.76
C ILE A 464 3.88 38.06 29.34
N LYS A 465 3.74 39.01 28.40
CA LYS A 465 2.44 39.49 27.88
C LYS A 465 2.18 39.06 26.44
N LEU A 466 3.24 38.83 25.67
CA LEU A 466 3.16 38.41 24.28
C LEU A 466 3.84 37.05 24.11
N PHE A 467 3.30 36.22 23.22
CA PHE A 467 3.86 34.91 22.94
C PHE A 467 5.30 35.01 22.38
N SER A 468 5.64 36.13 21.73
CA SER A 468 7.00 36.40 21.26
C SER A 468 8.03 36.55 22.38
N GLN A 469 7.59 36.76 23.62
CA GLN A 469 8.44 36.85 24.82
C GLN A 469 8.60 35.50 25.52
N VAL A 470 7.88 34.46 25.08
CA VAL A 470 7.96 33.12 25.66
C VAL A 470 9.29 32.48 25.27
N PRO A 471 10.07 31.92 26.22
CA PRO A 471 11.32 31.25 25.90
C PRO A 471 11.12 30.10 24.91
N SER A 472 11.99 29.99 23.91
CA SER A 472 11.89 29.01 22.83
C SER A 472 11.93 27.55 23.32
N ASN A 473 12.60 27.30 24.45
CA ASN A 473 12.68 25.97 25.08
C ASN A 473 11.59 25.73 26.13
N SER A 474 10.63 26.65 26.31
CA SER A 474 9.52 26.42 27.24
C SER A 474 8.59 25.31 26.73
N PRO A 475 7.87 24.62 27.63
CA PRO A 475 6.96 23.55 27.24
C PRO A 475 5.92 23.98 26.20
N ILE A 476 5.30 25.16 26.38
CA ILE A 476 4.32 25.68 25.42
C ILE A 476 4.93 26.07 24.07
N ALA A 477 6.18 26.56 24.03
CA ALA A 477 6.86 26.86 22.77
C ALA A 477 7.15 25.57 21.99
N ARG A 478 7.60 24.51 22.67
CA ARG A 478 7.81 23.18 22.08
C ARG A 478 6.49 22.56 21.62
N TYR A 479 5.45 22.60 22.45
CA TYR A 479 4.10 22.15 22.10
C TYR A 479 3.58 22.83 20.83
N LYS A 480 3.74 24.16 20.72
CA LYS A 480 3.37 24.94 19.55
C LYS A 480 4.20 24.56 18.30
N CYS A 481 5.49 24.27 18.47
CA CYS A 481 6.37 23.81 17.40
C CYS A 481 5.96 22.44 16.85
N GLU A 482 5.73 21.44 17.71
CA GLU A 482 5.31 20.10 17.31
C GLU A 482 3.91 20.11 16.67
N MET A 483 3.02 20.98 17.16
CA MET A 483 1.71 21.21 16.56
C MET A 483 1.83 21.69 15.09
N GLU A 484 2.79 22.55 14.78
CA GLU A 484 3.02 23.04 13.42
C GLU A 484 3.75 22.02 12.54
N THR A 485 4.77 21.36 13.07
CA THR A 485 5.73 20.58 12.30
C THR A 485 5.39 19.10 12.17
N LYS A 486 4.79 18.50 13.21
CA LYS A 486 4.41 17.07 13.21
C LYS A 486 2.92 16.87 13.03
N CYS A 487 2.09 17.68 13.67
CA CYS A 487 0.64 17.48 13.66
C CYS A 487 -0.05 18.13 12.44
N GLY A 488 0.62 19.04 11.73
CA GLY A 488 0.02 19.78 10.62
C GLY A 488 -1.08 20.77 11.03
N LEU A 489 -1.09 21.19 12.30
CA LEU A 489 -2.12 22.01 12.94
C LEU A 489 -1.73 23.49 13.01
N SER A 490 -1.12 24.02 11.94
CA SER A 490 -0.57 25.39 11.96
C SER A 490 -1.63 26.48 12.14
N ARG A 491 -2.89 26.22 11.78
CA ARG A 491 -4.01 27.17 12.02
C ARG A 491 -4.35 27.26 13.50
N LEU A 492 -4.41 26.12 14.18
CA LEU A 492 -4.63 26.04 15.63
C LEU A 492 -3.46 26.67 16.39
N ALA A 493 -2.21 26.38 16.01
CA ALA A 493 -1.02 27.00 16.60
C ALA A 493 -1.06 28.54 16.50
N LYS A 494 -1.38 29.08 15.33
CA LYS A 494 -1.57 30.54 15.13
C LYS A 494 -2.73 31.07 15.98
N ARG A 495 -3.79 30.30 16.17
CA ARG A 495 -4.92 30.69 17.04
C ARG A 495 -4.50 30.74 18.50
N ILE A 496 -3.72 29.78 18.99
CA ILE A 496 -3.17 29.76 20.34
C ILE A 496 -2.32 31.01 20.60
N VAL A 497 -1.42 31.36 19.67
CA VAL A 497 -0.61 32.58 19.77
C VAL A 497 -1.50 33.83 19.90
N ARG A 498 -2.51 33.96 19.02
CA ARG A 498 -3.45 35.10 19.07
C ARG A 498 -4.27 35.11 20.36
N TRP A 499 -4.65 33.94 20.86
CA TRP A 499 -5.42 33.82 22.09
C TRP A 499 -4.56 34.13 23.32
N PHE A 500 -3.31 33.66 23.38
CA PHE A 500 -2.35 34.00 24.43
C PHE A 500 -2.14 35.52 24.52
N ASN A 501 -1.89 36.16 23.37
CA ASN A 501 -1.73 37.61 23.30
C ASN A 501 -2.99 38.39 23.72
N LYS A 502 -4.17 37.74 23.71
CA LYS A 502 -5.46 38.32 24.12
C LYS A 502 -5.89 37.95 25.54
N MET A 503 -5.39 36.86 26.13
CA MET A 503 -5.80 36.37 27.45
C MET A 503 -5.66 37.43 28.54
N LYS A 504 -4.62 38.27 28.48
CA LYS A 504 -4.42 39.35 29.45
C LYS A 504 -5.36 40.55 29.27
N ALA A 505 -6.19 40.55 28.22
CA ALA A 505 -7.26 41.54 27.99
C ALA A 505 -8.67 40.98 28.24
N ALA A 506 -8.86 39.65 28.26
CA ALA A 506 -10.13 39.00 28.60
C ALA A 506 -9.90 37.54 29.03
N SER A 507 -10.43 37.16 30.19
CA SER A 507 -10.39 35.82 30.80
C SER A 507 -11.23 34.76 30.06
N LYS A 508 -11.29 34.82 28.73
CA LYS A 508 -12.04 33.88 27.90
C LYS A 508 -11.16 32.69 27.53
N ALA A 509 -11.70 31.49 27.71
CA ALA A 509 -11.07 30.28 27.23
C ALA A 509 -10.90 30.27 25.70
N LEU A 510 -9.98 29.45 25.20
CA LEU A 510 -9.72 29.32 23.77
C LEU A 510 -10.99 28.86 23.05
N ASP A 511 -11.50 29.72 22.17
CA ASP A 511 -12.56 29.40 21.23
C ASP A 511 -11.97 29.10 19.84
N TYR A 512 -11.94 27.81 19.52
CA TYR A 512 -11.52 27.28 18.23
C TYR A 512 -12.35 26.04 17.87
N ARG A 513 -13.05 26.10 16.74
CA ARG A 513 -13.77 24.96 16.17
C ARG A 513 -12.79 24.11 15.36
N PHE A 514 -12.59 22.86 15.78
CA PHE A 514 -11.83 21.88 15.01
C PHE A 514 -12.55 21.56 13.69
N THR A 515 -11.78 21.45 12.61
CA THR A 515 -12.24 20.86 11.35
C THR A 515 -11.94 19.36 11.33
N GLY A 516 -12.56 18.59 10.42
CA GLY A 516 -12.23 17.18 10.25
C GLY A 516 -10.75 16.91 9.98
N LYS A 517 -10.10 17.84 9.26
CA LYS A 517 -8.65 17.83 9.03
C LYS A 517 -7.87 18.06 10.32
N ASP A 518 -8.30 19.01 11.15
CA ASP A 518 -7.65 19.28 12.43
C ASP A 518 -7.78 18.08 13.39
N SER A 519 -8.96 17.48 13.49
CA SER A 519 -9.16 16.29 14.33
C SER A 519 -8.32 15.11 13.88
N ARG A 520 -8.23 14.87 12.57
CA ARG A 520 -7.33 13.83 12.03
C ARG A 520 -5.87 14.13 12.37
N GLY A 521 -5.41 15.36 12.11
CA GLY A 521 -4.05 15.79 12.43
C GLY A 521 -3.72 15.64 13.91
N PHE A 522 -4.67 15.96 14.79
CA PHE A 522 -4.55 15.81 16.24
C PHE A 522 -4.50 14.33 16.66
N LEU A 523 -5.51 13.53 16.31
CA LEU A 523 -5.61 12.14 16.77
C LEU A 523 -4.47 11.24 16.26
N HIS A 524 -3.93 11.50 15.08
CA HIS A 524 -2.79 10.73 14.56
C HIS A 524 -1.46 11.10 15.21
N ASN A 525 -1.34 12.31 15.78
CA ASN A 525 -0.05 12.88 16.16
C ASN A 525 0.00 13.44 17.58
N PHE A 526 -1.04 13.27 18.40
CA PHE A 526 -1.10 13.85 19.75
C PHE A 526 0.05 13.38 20.64
N MET A 527 0.59 12.17 20.42
CA MET A 527 1.76 11.68 21.17
C MET A 527 3.00 12.55 20.99
N TYR A 528 3.19 13.19 19.82
CA TYR A 528 4.26 14.18 19.65
C TYR A 528 4.05 15.41 20.54
N LEU A 529 2.80 15.81 20.76
CA LEU A 529 2.47 16.92 21.65
C LEU A 529 2.75 16.58 23.12
N ILE A 530 2.46 15.34 23.53
CA ILE A 530 2.75 14.84 24.89
C ILE A 530 4.27 14.75 25.10
N ALA A 531 4.99 14.10 24.19
CA ALA A 531 6.44 13.94 24.24
C ALA A 531 7.21 15.28 24.23
N ALA A 532 6.60 16.34 23.69
CA ALA A 532 7.18 17.68 23.72
C ALA A 532 7.22 18.30 25.13
N VAL A 533 6.35 17.84 26.03
CA VAL A 533 6.03 18.49 27.30
C VAL A 533 6.38 17.59 28.49
N GLU A 534 6.24 16.28 28.35
CA GLU A 534 6.55 15.27 29.37
C GLU A 534 7.95 15.43 30.00
N PRO A 535 9.04 15.72 29.26
CA PRO A 535 10.38 15.87 29.84
C PRO A 535 10.52 17.02 30.84
N PHE A 536 9.55 17.94 30.91
CA PHE A 536 9.55 19.05 31.87
C PHE A 536 8.88 18.68 33.20
N GLN A 537 8.32 17.47 33.31
CA GLN A 537 7.69 17.00 34.53
C GLN A 537 8.64 16.16 35.38
N LYS A 538 8.43 16.24 36.69
CA LYS A 538 9.07 15.32 37.63
C LYS A 538 8.33 13.99 37.59
N HIS A 539 9.09 12.90 37.61
CA HIS A 539 8.52 11.56 37.71
C HIS A 539 7.65 11.43 38.97
N GLY A 540 6.44 10.89 38.83
CA GLY A 540 5.41 10.79 39.86
C GLY A 540 4.61 12.07 40.13
N SER A 541 4.75 13.13 39.32
CA SER A 541 4.01 14.37 39.55
C SER A 541 2.53 14.26 39.14
N ARG A 542 1.68 15.13 39.72
CA ARG A 542 0.27 15.29 39.31
C ARG A 542 0.15 15.61 37.83
N GLN A 543 1.06 16.43 37.32
CA GLN A 543 1.10 16.85 35.91
C GLN A 543 1.48 15.69 34.98
N GLU A 544 2.48 14.87 35.36
CA GLU A 544 2.84 13.66 34.59
C GLU A 544 1.66 12.68 34.53
N PHE A 545 1.04 12.41 35.68
CA PHE A 545 -0.17 11.59 35.74
C PHE A 545 -1.29 12.15 34.84
N THR A 546 -1.52 13.47 34.88
CA THR A 546 -2.56 14.13 34.07
C THR A 546 -2.25 14.04 32.58
N LEU A 547 -0.99 14.20 32.16
CA LEU A 547 -0.56 13.99 30.78
C LEU A 547 -0.79 12.55 30.32
N HIS A 548 -0.47 11.55 31.14
CA HIS A 548 -0.71 10.14 30.81
C HIS A 548 -2.19 9.83 30.69
N VAL A 549 -3.03 10.39 31.56
CA VAL A 549 -4.48 10.23 31.46
C VAL A 549 -5.03 10.91 30.21
N LEU A 550 -4.59 12.13 29.89
CA LEU A 550 -4.97 12.80 28.64
C LEU A 550 -4.50 12.03 27.41
N SER A 551 -3.33 11.39 27.49
CA SER A 551 -2.80 10.52 26.43
C SER A 551 -3.68 9.29 26.25
N TYR A 552 -4.07 8.64 27.35
CA TYR A 552 -4.99 7.52 27.33
C TYR A 552 -6.36 7.94 26.78
N LEU A 553 -6.90 9.10 27.19
CA LEU A 553 -8.15 9.65 26.65
C LEU A 553 -8.06 9.95 25.15
N CYS A 554 -6.95 10.50 24.67
CA CYS A 554 -6.74 10.72 23.24
C CYS A 554 -6.61 9.39 22.48
N LEU A 555 -5.98 8.37 23.07
CA LEU A 555 -5.90 7.03 22.50
C LEU A 555 -7.28 6.37 22.45
N MET A 556 -8.07 6.48 23.52
CA MET A 556 -9.43 5.97 23.57
C MET A 556 -10.32 6.73 22.60
N LEU A 557 -10.19 8.05 22.49
CA LEU A 557 -10.90 8.84 21.48
C LEU A 557 -10.50 8.44 20.06
N HIS A 558 -9.21 8.20 19.80
CA HIS A 558 -8.75 7.67 18.52
C HIS A 558 -9.42 6.31 18.26
N LYS A 559 -9.40 5.39 19.23
CA LYS A 559 -10.08 4.09 19.13
C LYS A 559 -11.58 4.24 18.90
N CYS A 560 -12.27 5.11 19.63
CA CYS A 560 -13.71 5.37 19.50
C CYS A 560 -14.05 5.94 18.13
N VAL A 561 -13.26 6.87 17.62
CA VAL A 561 -13.40 7.43 16.27
C VAL A 561 -13.15 6.38 15.19
N THR A 562 -12.25 5.43 15.43
CA THR A 562 -12.06 4.24 14.59
C THR A 562 -13.03 3.08 14.90
N LEU A 563 -13.91 3.24 15.90
CA LEU A 563 -14.95 2.28 16.30
C LEU A 563 -16.35 2.81 15.97
N PHE A 564 -16.52 4.07 15.57
CA PHE A 564 -17.69 4.53 14.80
C PHE A 564 -17.89 3.72 13.50
N ASP A 565 -16.89 2.92 13.15
CA ASP A 565 -16.85 1.90 12.10
C ASP A 565 -17.59 0.59 12.48
N LEU A 566 -17.93 0.40 13.76
CA LEU A 566 -18.65 -0.74 14.33
C LEU A 566 -19.86 -0.22 15.11
N VAL A 567 -20.99 -0.91 15.02
CA VAL A 567 -22.34 -0.48 15.42
C VAL A 567 -22.54 -0.27 16.94
N ASP A 568 -21.50 0.02 17.72
CA ASP A 568 -21.57 0.14 19.19
C ASP A 568 -21.11 1.52 19.70
N LEU A 569 -21.63 2.57 19.05
CA LEU A 569 -21.45 3.97 19.41
C LEU A 569 -21.70 4.23 20.90
N GLN A 570 -22.69 3.55 21.46
CA GLN A 570 -23.11 3.74 22.83
C GLN A 570 -22.04 3.24 23.82
N HIS A 571 -21.38 2.12 23.54
CA HIS A 571 -20.33 1.58 24.42
C HIS A 571 -19.05 2.43 24.36
N ALA A 572 -18.59 2.78 23.15
CA ALA A 572 -17.36 3.55 22.96
C ALA A 572 -17.46 4.98 23.56
N CYS A 573 -18.57 5.69 23.31
CA CYS A 573 -18.82 6.98 23.93
C CYS A 573 -18.96 6.87 25.46
N LYS A 574 -19.65 5.83 25.97
CA LYS A 574 -19.72 5.58 27.42
C LYS A 574 -18.34 5.38 28.03
N VAL A 575 -17.45 4.62 27.40
CA VAL A 575 -16.07 4.41 27.90
C VAL A 575 -15.30 5.74 27.93
N TYR A 576 -15.33 6.51 26.84
CA TYR A 576 -14.65 7.82 26.80
C TYR A 576 -15.19 8.79 27.88
N PHE A 577 -16.51 8.95 27.97
CA PHE A 577 -17.15 9.85 28.94
C PHE A 577 -17.02 9.35 30.38
N HIS A 578 -17.07 8.03 30.62
CA HIS A 578 -16.82 7.45 31.95
C HIS A 578 -15.39 7.70 32.40
N VAL A 579 -14.39 7.45 31.54
CA VAL A 579 -12.98 7.73 31.89
C VAL A 579 -12.79 9.22 32.15
N GLN A 580 -13.40 10.09 31.34
CA GLN A 580 -13.35 11.53 31.55
C GLN A 580 -14.00 11.96 32.88
N LEU A 581 -15.17 11.42 33.23
CA LEU A 581 -15.85 11.72 34.49
C LEU A 581 -15.11 11.15 35.71
N PHE A 582 -14.69 9.90 35.67
CA PHE A 582 -13.95 9.28 36.79
C PHE A 582 -12.66 10.03 37.12
N VAL A 583 -11.96 10.52 36.10
CA VAL A 583 -10.69 11.22 36.27
C VAL A 583 -10.90 12.68 36.68
N PHE A 584 -11.83 13.39 36.04
CA PHE A 584 -11.96 14.84 36.21
C PHE A 584 -13.06 15.29 37.20
N CYS A 585 -13.98 14.41 37.63
CA CYS A 585 -14.88 14.69 38.76
C CYS A 585 -14.26 14.32 40.12
N SER A 586 -13.20 13.51 40.16
CA SER A 586 -12.51 13.11 41.40
C SER A 586 -11.42 14.10 41.81
N SER A 587 -11.63 15.40 41.60
CA SER A 587 -10.73 16.47 42.06
C SER A 587 -10.91 16.80 43.55
N SER A 588 -11.29 15.80 44.36
CA SER A 588 -11.35 15.92 45.82
C SER A 588 -11.12 14.54 46.46
N HIS A 589 -9.84 14.21 46.63
CA HIS A 589 -9.27 13.17 47.50
C HIS A 589 -9.64 11.68 47.26
N CYS A 590 -8.58 10.88 47.12
CA CYS A 590 -8.50 9.41 47.13
C CYS A 590 -9.12 8.65 45.94
N LEU A 591 -8.25 8.03 45.12
CA LEU A 591 -8.61 6.89 44.28
C LEU A 591 -7.75 5.69 44.68
N ASP A 592 -8.37 4.70 45.35
CA ASP A 592 -7.86 3.33 45.44
C ASP A 592 -8.46 2.54 44.27
N PHE A 593 -7.59 2.06 43.37
CA PHE A 593 -7.97 1.44 42.09
C PHE A 593 -8.38 -0.04 42.21
N ARG A 594 -8.45 -0.62 43.42
CA ARG A 594 -8.76 -2.06 43.59
C ARG A 594 -10.23 -2.44 43.40
N SER A 595 -11.16 -1.48 43.34
CA SER A 595 -12.60 -1.77 43.32
C SER A 595 -13.28 -1.68 41.95
N CYS A 596 -12.56 -1.27 40.89
CA CYS A 596 -13.15 -0.95 39.58
C CYS A 596 -12.75 -1.90 38.45
N CYS A 597 -12.61 -3.20 38.73
CA CYS A 597 -12.51 -4.21 37.68
C CYS A 597 -13.94 -4.76 37.40
N PRO A 598 -14.48 -4.62 36.17
CA PRO A 598 -15.70 -5.32 35.78
C PRO A 598 -15.50 -6.82 35.98
N SER A 599 -16.45 -7.48 36.63
CA SER A 599 -16.41 -8.92 36.94
C SER A 599 -16.27 -9.82 35.71
N SER A 600 -16.39 -9.26 34.50
CA SER A 600 -16.25 -9.91 33.20
C SER A 600 -14.82 -9.96 32.65
N CYS A 601 -13.81 -9.41 33.34
CA CYS A 601 -12.41 -9.44 32.91
C CYS A 601 -11.53 -10.39 33.76
N LYS A 602 -12.12 -11.39 34.42
CA LYS A 602 -11.35 -12.47 35.08
C LYS A 602 -10.88 -13.49 34.06
N GLY A 603 -9.85 -13.13 33.30
CA GLY A 603 -9.25 -14.02 32.31
C GLY A 603 -8.13 -13.39 31.50
N ASP A 604 -7.21 -12.67 32.14
CA ASP A 604 -5.78 -12.52 31.74
C ASP A 604 -5.14 -11.37 32.56
N GLU A 605 -4.95 -11.58 33.86
CA GLU A 605 -4.33 -10.57 34.74
C GLU A 605 -2.78 -10.56 34.69
N SER A 606 -2.13 -11.24 33.74
CA SER A 606 -0.66 -11.33 33.70
C SER A 606 0.04 -10.69 32.49
N GLN A 607 -0.66 -10.07 31.52
CA GLN A 607 0.00 -9.46 30.35
C GLN A 607 -0.16 -7.94 30.16
N VAL A 608 -0.98 -7.24 30.94
CA VAL A 608 -1.30 -5.81 30.65
C VAL A 608 -0.34 -4.82 31.34
N TRP A 609 0.46 -5.23 32.31
CA TRP A 609 1.29 -4.32 33.12
C TRP A 609 2.77 -4.20 32.70
N TYR A 610 3.21 -4.79 31.59
CA TYR A 610 4.62 -4.75 31.15
C TYR A 610 4.87 -4.37 29.68
N GLY A 611 3.92 -3.68 29.02
CA GLY A 611 4.02 -3.31 27.60
C GLY A 611 4.50 -1.89 27.28
N ALA A 612 4.91 -1.08 28.26
CA ALA A 612 5.29 0.33 28.06
C ALA A 612 6.81 0.58 28.11
N ARG A 613 7.62 -0.41 27.70
CA ARG A 613 9.08 -0.24 27.55
C ARG A 613 9.54 -1.04 26.32
N LEU A 614 10.10 -0.32 25.35
CA LEU A 614 10.79 -0.78 24.13
C LEU A 614 9.92 -1.21 22.94
N GLU A 615 9.80 -0.32 21.96
CA GLU A 615 10.09 -0.61 20.55
C GLU A 615 10.47 0.70 19.82
N LEU A 616 11.58 1.29 20.29
CA LEU A 616 12.35 2.29 19.56
C LEU A 616 13.78 1.77 19.51
N HIS A 617 14.05 0.68 18.77
CA HIS A 617 15.39 0.34 18.29
C HIS A 617 15.30 -0.53 17.03
N GLY A 618 15.90 -0.03 15.94
CA GLY A 618 16.51 -0.85 14.92
C GLY A 618 15.68 -1.24 13.70
N ARG A 619 15.55 -0.31 12.74
CA ARG A 619 15.97 -0.59 11.35
C ARG A 619 16.75 0.60 10.82
N SER A 620 18.06 0.40 10.77
CA SER A 620 19.07 1.13 10.00
C SER A 620 18.64 1.39 8.56
#